data_AF-A0A3A5AYC3-F1
#
_entry.id   AF-A0A3A5AYC3-F1
#
_cell.length_a   1.000
_cell.length_b   1.000
_cell.length_c   1.000
_cell.angle_alpha   90.00
_cell.angle_beta   90.00
_cell.angle_gamma   90.00
#
_symmetry.space_group_name_H-M   'P 1'
#
loop_
_entity.id
_entity.type
_entity.pdbx_description
1 polymer ?
#
loop_
_entity_poly.entity_id
_entity_poly.type
_entity_poly.pdbx_seq_one_letter_code
_entity_poly.pdbx_strand_id
1 'polypeptide(L)'
;MAKLILCAISFIVFSSCSPMVEFYRGPLDHLSAVRSTECPMYPSDSEYGRQSLEKHGFPMGWIMTVDRLLRCGRDEVRLSPKIIVDGKVKSYDPVEANDFWWYKKQITGQPFTSYRD
;
A
#
# COMPACT_ATOMS: atom_id res chain seq x y z
N MET A 1 -4.22 41.26 -25.12
CA MET A 1 -3.86 40.16 -26.03
C MET A 1 -3.13 39.00 -25.33
N ALA A 2 -2.14 39.24 -24.46
CA ALA A 2 -1.38 38.14 -23.80
C ALA A 2 -2.14 37.33 -22.72
N LYS A 3 -3.19 37.88 -22.08
CA LYS A 3 -3.95 37.18 -21.03
C LYS A 3 -4.86 36.05 -21.53
N LEU A 4 -5.26 36.04 -22.80
CA LEU A 4 -6.13 34.99 -23.35
C LEU A 4 -5.35 33.70 -23.71
N ILE A 5 -4.08 33.82 -24.08
CA ILE A 5 -3.28 32.66 -24.52
C ILE A 5 -2.87 31.78 -23.32
N LEU A 6 -2.54 32.37 -22.17
CA LEU A 6 -2.21 31.59 -20.96
C LEU A 6 -3.40 30.76 -20.45
N CYS A 7 -4.64 31.25 -20.58
CA CYS A 7 -5.83 30.53 -20.08
C CYS A 7 -6.13 29.26 -20.91
N ALA A 8 -5.91 29.31 -22.23
CA ALA A 8 -6.09 28.16 -23.11
C ALA A 8 -5.04 27.06 -22.85
N ILE A 9 -3.81 27.43 -22.50
CA ILE A 9 -2.75 26.46 -22.18
C ILE A 9 -3.03 25.79 -20.82
N SER A 10 -3.59 26.50 -19.85
CA SER A 10 -4.00 25.91 -18.56
C SER A 10 -5.18 24.92 -18.69
N PHE A 11 -6.07 25.11 -19.67
CA PHE A 11 -7.20 24.19 -19.89
C PHE A 11 -6.79 22.85 -20.51
N ILE A 12 -5.75 22.84 -21.34
CA ILE A 12 -5.31 21.63 -22.05
C ILE A 12 -4.59 20.66 -21.09
N VAL A 13 -3.87 21.17 -20.09
CA VAL A 13 -3.10 20.33 -19.15
C VAL A 13 -3.99 19.64 -18.12
N PHE A 14 -5.19 20.17 -17.82
CA PHE A 14 -6.14 19.54 -16.89
C PHE A 14 -6.86 18.30 -17.46
N SER A 15 -6.83 18.10 -18.78
CA SER A 15 -7.65 17.07 -19.44
C SER A 15 -7.04 15.67 -19.48
N SER A 16 -5.79 15.47 -19.07
CA SER A 16 -5.06 14.22 -19.35
C SER A 16 -5.17 13.12 -18.28
N CYS A 17 -5.99 13.25 -17.23
CA CYS A 17 -6.14 12.18 -16.21
C CYS A 17 -7.59 11.77 -15.87
N SER A 18 -8.61 12.46 -16.39
CA SER A 18 -10.02 12.16 -16.04
C SER A 18 -10.58 10.84 -16.58
N PRO A 19 -10.32 10.41 -17.84
CA PRO A 19 -11.02 9.24 -18.39
C PRO A 19 -10.59 7.91 -17.76
N MET A 20 -9.36 7.82 -17.22
CA MET A 20 -8.89 6.62 -16.51
C MET A 20 -9.58 6.46 -15.16
N VAL A 21 -9.76 7.56 -14.42
CA VAL A 21 -10.44 7.55 -13.12
C VAL A 21 -11.92 7.23 -13.30
N GLU A 22 -12.55 7.74 -14.35
CA GLU A 22 -13.97 7.51 -14.66
C GLU A 22 -14.23 6.08 -15.16
N PHE A 23 -13.31 5.49 -15.94
CA PHE A 23 -13.33 4.06 -16.28
C PHE A 23 -13.20 3.18 -15.02
N TYR A 24 -12.34 3.56 -14.07
CA TYR A 24 -12.20 2.82 -12.82
C TYR A 24 -13.43 2.96 -11.90
N ARG A 25 -14.16 4.08 -11.97
CA ARG A 25 -15.36 4.36 -11.16
C ARG A 25 -16.68 3.86 -11.78
N GLY A 26 -16.72 3.61 -13.09
CA GLY A 26 -17.92 3.10 -13.77
C GLY A 26 -17.87 1.59 -13.93
N PRO A 27 -17.27 1.08 -15.04
CA PRO A 27 -17.22 -0.34 -15.34
C PRO A 27 -16.30 -1.17 -14.43
N LEU A 28 -15.73 -0.66 -13.33
CA LEU A 28 -15.10 -1.51 -12.29
C LEU A 28 -15.87 -1.47 -10.96
N ASP A 29 -16.97 -0.71 -10.86
CA ASP A 29 -17.78 -0.59 -9.65
C ASP A 29 -18.55 -1.89 -9.30
N HIS A 30 -18.64 -2.82 -10.25
CA HIS A 30 -19.17 -4.17 -9.99
C HIS A 30 -18.25 -5.04 -9.12
N LEU A 31 -17.01 -4.62 -8.87
CA LEU A 31 -16.15 -5.22 -7.84
C LEU A 31 -16.54 -4.79 -6.42
N SER A 32 -17.56 -3.93 -6.26
CA SER A 32 -18.15 -3.59 -4.96
C SER A 32 -18.58 -4.83 -4.16
N ALA A 33 -19.04 -5.89 -4.84
CA ALA A 33 -19.35 -7.17 -4.22
C ALA A 33 -18.11 -7.81 -3.53
N VAL A 34 -16.93 -7.67 -4.14
CA VAL A 34 -15.64 -8.12 -3.57
C VAL A 34 -15.14 -7.16 -2.49
N ARG A 35 -15.41 -5.85 -2.64
CA ARG A 35 -15.07 -4.81 -1.64
C ARG A 35 -15.98 -4.81 -0.40
N SER A 36 -17.06 -5.59 -0.40
CA SER A 36 -17.99 -5.69 0.74
C SER A 36 -17.34 -6.32 1.99
N THR A 37 -16.25 -7.06 1.82
CA THR A 37 -15.52 -7.65 2.93
C THR A 37 -14.50 -6.64 3.44
N GLU A 38 -14.73 -6.14 4.66
CA GLU A 38 -13.75 -5.32 5.35
C GLU A 38 -12.44 -6.10 5.53
N CYS A 39 -11.30 -5.45 5.24
CA CYS A 39 -9.99 -6.08 5.39
C CYS A 39 -9.81 -6.60 6.84
N PRO A 40 -9.47 -7.89 7.03
CA PRO A 40 -9.30 -8.47 8.36
C PRO A 40 -8.00 -8.01 9.05
N MET A 41 -7.21 -7.16 8.40
CA MET A 41 -5.92 -6.66 8.87
C MET A 41 -5.98 -5.17 9.23
N TYR A 42 -5.08 -4.76 10.12
CA TYR A 42 -4.86 -3.37 10.50
C TYR A 42 -3.36 -3.03 10.45
N PRO A 43 -2.94 -1.96 9.74
CA PRO A 43 -3.75 -1.16 8.81
C PRO A 43 -4.30 -1.99 7.63
N SER A 44 -5.31 -1.46 6.93
CA SER A 44 -5.84 -2.09 5.71
C SER A 44 -4.75 -2.16 4.63
N ASP A 45 -4.86 -3.07 3.67
CA ASP A 45 -3.82 -3.26 2.65
C ASP A 45 -3.56 -2.01 1.81
N SER A 46 -4.60 -1.22 1.53
CA SER A 46 -4.48 0.07 0.84
C SER A 46 -3.71 1.09 1.68
N GLU A 47 -3.98 1.14 2.98
CA GLU A 47 -3.31 2.06 3.89
C GLU A 47 -1.86 1.63 4.17
N TYR A 48 -1.62 0.32 4.30
CA TYR A 48 -0.27 -0.24 4.36
C TYR A 48 0.53 0.11 3.11
N GLY A 49 -0.07 -0.02 1.91
CA GLY A 49 0.60 0.32 0.67
C GLY A 49 0.93 1.81 0.57
N ARG A 50 0.00 2.67 1.01
CA ARG A 50 0.23 4.12 1.14
C ARG A 50 1.42 4.42 2.04
N GLN A 51 1.46 3.83 3.24
CA GLN A 51 2.55 4.01 4.21
C GLN A 51 3.88 3.46 3.68
N SER A 52 3.87 2.29 3.01
CA SER A 52 5.06 1.67 2.45
C SER A 52 5.67 2.51 1.32
N LEU A 53 4.82 3.08 0.46
CA LEU A 53 5.23 3.99 -0.60
C LEU A 53 5.78 5.31 -0.03
N GLU A 54 5.14 5.86 1.00
CA GLU A 54 5.58 7.08 1.68
C GLU A 54 6.94 6.89 2.38
N LYS A 55 7.17 5.73 2.99
CA LYS A 55 8.38 5.44 3.79
C LYS A 55 9.57 4.95 2.96
N HIS A 56 9.35 4.09 1.96
CA HIS A 56 10.42 3.42 1.22
C HIS A 56 10.52 3.85 -0.25
N GLY A 57 9.63 4.73 -0.72
CA GLY A 57 9.54 5.14 -2.12
C GLY A 57 8.89 4.10 -3.03
N PHE A 58 8.73 4.45 -4.31
CA PHE A 58 7.93 3.67 -5.25
C PHE A 58 8.34 2.20 -5.43
N PRO A 59 9.60 1.86 -5.80
CA PRO A 59 9.95 0.48 -6.12
C PRO A 59 9.86 -0.45 -4.90
N MET A 60 10.34 0.01 -3.73
CA MET A 60 10.34 -0.80 -2.53
C MET A 60 8.95 -0.84 -1.88
N GLY A 61 8.28 0.30 -1.79
CA GLY A 61 6.90 0.36 -1.30
C GLY A 61 5.95 -0.49 -2.13
N TRP A 62 6.13 -0.54 -3.45
CA TRP A 62 5.37 -1.44 -4.34
C TRP A 62 5.60 -2.91 -4.00
N ILE A 63 6.87 -3.33 -3.88
CA ILE A 63 7.21 -4.72 -3.53
C ILE A 63 6.61 -5.11 -2.17
N MET A 64 6.75 -4.25 -1.16
CA MET A 64 6.16 -4.49 0.17
C MET A 64 4.64 -4.59 0.13
N THR A 65 3.99 -3.77 -0.70
CA THR A 65 2.54 -3.80 -0.87
C THR A 65 2.09 -5.12 -1.52
N VAL A 66 2.76 -5.53 -2.60
CA VAL A 66 2.45 -6.78 -3.30
C VAL A 66 2.71 -7.99 -2.41
N ASP A 67 3.83 -8.01 -1.68
CA ASP A 67 4.13 -9.06 -0.71
C ASP A 67 2.99 -9.20 0.30
N ARG A 68 2.60 -8.11 0.96
CA ARG A 68 1.49 -8.14 1.92
C ARG A 68 0.19 -8.63 1.30
N LEU A 69 -0.17 -8.19 0.09
CA LEU A 69 -1.40 -8.63 -0.58
C LEU A 69 -1.42 -10.14 -0.82
N LEU A 70 -0.26 -10.77 -1.06
CA LEU A 70 -0.16 -12.23 -1.25
C LEU A 70 -0.28 -13.01 0.06
N ARG A 71 0.03 -12.37 1.20
CA ARG A 71 -0.08 -12.94 2.55
C ARG A 71 -1.45 -12.66 3.19
N CYS A 72 -2.09 -11.56 2.81
CA CYS A 72 -3.38 -11.11 3.33
C CYS A 72 -4.48 -12.17 3.09
N GLY A 73 -5.26 -12.46 4.12
CA GLY A 73 -6.36 -13.44 4.08
C GLY A 73 -5.94 -14.91 4.17
N ARG A 74 -4.64 -15.23 4.31
CA ARG A 74 -4.14 -16.59 4.56
C ARG A 74 -3.56 -16.73 5.96
N ASP A 75 -2.29 -17.09 6.07
CA ASP A 75 -1.63 -17.48 7.31
C ASP A 75 -1.54 -16.31 8.30
N GLU A 76 -1.48 -15.07 7.80
CA GLU A 76 -1.32 -13.90 8.66
C GLU A 76 -2.52 -13.61 9.54
N VAL A 77 -3.72 -14.03 9.13
CA VAL A 77 -4.92 -13.88 9.97
C VAL A 77 -4.83 -14.77 11.23
N ARG A 78 -4.01 -15.83 11.19
CA ARG A 78 -3.77 -16.74 12.32
C ARG A 78 -2.51 -16.40 13.11
N LEU A 79 -1.45 -15.96 12.43
CA LEU A 79 -0.12 -15.75 13.03
C LEU A 79 0.05 -14.36 13.63
N SER A 80 -0.52 -13.33 13.00
CA SER A 80 -0.33 -11.95 13.43
C SER A 80 -1.09 -11.65 14.74
N PRO A 81 -0.57 -10.75 15.60
CA PRO A 81 -1.24 -10.32 16.83
C PRO A 81 -2.64 -9.77 16.54
N LYS A 82 -3.62 -10.07 17.40
CA LYS A 82 -4.98 -9.59 17.22
C LYS A 82 -5.23 -8.33 18.03
N ILE A 83 -5.76 -7.30 17.39
CA ILE A 83 -6.17 -6.03 18.01
C ILE A 83 -7.66 -5.78 17.76
N ILE A 84 -8.26 -4.95 18.60
CA ILE A 84 -9.66 -4.52 18.43
C ILE A 84 -9.65 -3.11 17.84
N VAL A 85 -10.24 -2.97 16.65
CA VAL A 85 -10.41 -1.68 15.96
C VAL A 85 -11.88 -1.57 15.60
N ASP A 86 -12.54 -0.50 16.04
CA ASP A 86 -13.98 -0.25 15.81
C ASP A 86 -14.88 -1.43 16.26
N GLY A 87 -14.52 -2.07 17.37
CA GLY A 87 -15.25 -3.21 17.92
C GLY A 87 -15.07 -4.53 17.15
N LYS A 88 -14.21 -4.55 16.11
CA LYS A 88 -13.88 -5.76 15.32
C LYS A 88 -12.46 -6.22 15.62
N VAL A 89 -12.28 -7.53 15.67
CA VAL A 89 -10.96 -8.14 15.82
C VAL A 89 -10.26 -8.12 14.47
N LYS A 90 -9.11 -7.45 14.40
CA LYS A 90 -8.24 -7.36 13.22
C LYS A 90 -6.85 -7.89 13.54
N SER A 91 -6.17 -8.37 12.52
CA SER A 91 -4.79 -8.84 12.59
C SER A 91 -3.84 -7.66 12.41
N TYR A 92 -2.99 -7.40 13.39
CA TYR A 92 -2.08 -6.26 13.42
C TYR A 92 -0.79 -6.59 12.68
N ASP A 93 -0.56 -5.91 11.57
CA ASP A 93 0.64 -6.08 10.75
C ASP A 93 1.03 -4.71 10.18
N PRO A 94 1.78 -3.87 10.91
CA PRO A 94 2.19 -2.54 10.46
C PRO A 94 3.41 -2.60 9.53
N VAL A 95 3.72 -1.49 8.82
CA VAL A 95 4.90 -1.40 7.93
C VAL A 95 6.19 -1.61 8.73
N GLU A 96 6.24 -1.08 9.95
CA GLU A 96 7.36 -1.19 10.88
C GLU A 96 7.70 -2.64 11.28
N ALA A 97 6.73 -3.54 11.20
CA ALA A 97 6.97 -4.96 11.46
C ALA A 97 7.64 -5.68 10.27
N ASN A 98 7.58 -5.08 9.07
CA ASN A 98 7.98 -5.69 7.81
C ASN A 98 9.20 -5.03 7.16
N ASP A 99 9.71 -3.92 7.72
CA ASP A 99 10.83 -3.14 7.15
C ASP A 99 12.14 -3.26 7.94
N PHE A 100 12.19 -4.13 8.95
CA PHE A 100 13.38 -4.32 9.81
C PHE A 100 14.67 -4.63 9.04
N TRP A 101 14.55 -5.27 7.87
CA TRP A 101 15.67 -5.67 7.01
C TRP A 101 16.12 -4.54 6.06
N TRP A 102 15.28 -3.53 5.85
CA TRP A 102 15.55 -2.40 4.96
C TRP A 102 16.60 -1.45 5.56
N TYR A 103 16.57 -1.30 6.88
CA TYR A 103 17.55 -0.49 7.60
C TYR A 103 18.76 -1.36 7.93
N LYS A 104 19.93 -1.04 7.35
CA LYS A 104 21.19 -1.69 7.73
C LYS A 104 21.42 -1.49 9.22
N LYS A 105 21.38 -2.57 9.98
CA LYS A 105 22.06 -2.63 11.28
C LYS A 105 23.54 -2.40 10.97
N GLN A 106 24.14 -1.33 11.47
CA GLN A 106 25.60 -1.24 11.51
C GLN A 106 26.07 -2.33 12.46
N ILE A 107 26.23 -3.54 11.95
CA ILE A 107 26.89 -4.61 12.66
C ILE A 107 28.37 -4.25 12.58
N THR A 108 28.87 -3.56 13.60
CA THR A 108 30.30 -3.49 13.85
C THR A 108 30.79 -4.92 14.07
N GLY A 109 31.25 -5.58 13.01
CA GLY A 109 32.18 -6.71 13.07
C GLY A 109 31.62 -8.10 13.37
N GLN A 110 30.38 -8.46 13.02
CA GLN A 110 30.02 -9.89 12.98
C GLN A 110 30.03 -10.40 11.54
N PRO A 111 30.77 -11.49 11.24
CA PRO A 111 30.78 -12.07 9.90
C PRO A 111 29.37 -12.54 9.53
N PHE A 112 29.01 -12.31 8.27
CA PHE A 112 27.79 -12.80 7.65
C PHE A 112 27.83 -14.34 7.65
N THR A 113 27.30 -14.98 8.69
CA THR A 113 27.07 -16.42 8.65
C THR A 113 25.87 -16.67 7.76
N SER A 114 26.15 -17.12 6.54
CA SER A 114 25.16 -17.56 5.57
C SER A 114 24.40 -18.79 6.10
N TYR A 115 23.08 -18.66 6.27
CA TYR A 115 22.04 -19.70 6.18
C TYR A 115 22.02 -20.93 7.12
N ARG A 116 20.78 -21.28 7.50
CA ARG A 116 20.23 -22.46 8.21
C ARG A 116 20.32 -22.42 9.73
N ASP A 117 19.15 -22.44 10.37
CA ASP A 117 18.50 -23.70 10.80
C ASP A 117 16.98 -23.61 10.62
#